data_AF-A0A1Y3BYA7-F1
#
_entry.id   AF-A0A1Y3BYA7-F1
#
_cell.length_a   1.000
_cell.length_b   1.000
_cell.length_c   1.000
_cell.angle_alpha   90.00
_cell.angle_beta   90.00
_cell.angle_gamma   90.00
#
_symmetry.space_group_name_H-M   'P 1'
#
loop_
_entity.id
_entity.type
_entity.pdbx_description
1 polymer ?
#
loop_
_entity_poly.entity_id
_entity_poly.type
_entity_poly.pdbx_seq_one_letter_code
_entity_poly.pdbx_strand_id
1 'polypeptide(L)'
;MIIRSPEPEVKILVDRDHIKTSFEEWARPGHFSRTIAKGLKLPLGSGTYMLMLTISIAIPVIWRRSLENVNAFAGWFHYHKAAPKLAWFQDVESMLNHHLAGLLGLGSLSWAGHQVHVSLPINQFLNAGVDPKEIPLPHEFILNRDLLAQLYPSFAEGATPFSP
;
A
#
# COMPACT_ATOMS: atom_id res chain seq x y z
N MET A 1 1.62 7.58 -39.38
CA MET A 1 1.17 6.55 -38.43
C MET A 1 2.22 5.43 -38.43
N ILE A 2 3.13 5.42 -37.46
CA ILE A 2 4.12 4.35 -37.33
C ILE A 2 3.46 3.25 -36.53
N ILE A 3 3.11 2.13 -37.18
CA ILE A 3 2.61 0.94 -36.49
C ILE A 3 3.82 0.35 -35.76
N ARG A 4 3.90 0.55 -34.44
CA ARG A 4 4.86 -0.15 -33.61
C ARG A 4 4.57 -1.66 -33.74
N SER A 5 5.61 -2.45 -33.99
CA SER A 5 5.51 -3.92 -33.92
C SER A 5 4.91 -4.30 -32.56
N PRO A 6 4.04 -5.33 -32.45
CA PRO A 6 3.47 -5.72 -31.17
C PRO A 6 4.60 -5.99 -30.17
N GLU A 7 4.57 -5.30 -29.03
CA GLU A 7 5.53 -5.53 -27.96
C GLU A 7 5.37 -6.98 -27.45
N PRO A 8 6.49 -7.66 -27.13
CA PRO A 8 6.43 -9.01 -26.60
C PRO A 8 5.60 -9.01 -25.31
N GLU A 9 4.60 -9.89 -25.24
CA GLU A 9 3.72 -10.02 -24.08
C GLU A 9 4.54 -10.30 -22.80
N VAL A 10 4.33 -9.48 -21.76
CA VAL A 10 4.97 -9.66 -20.44
C VAL A 10 4.45 -10.93 -19.80
N LYS A 11 5.31 -11.94 -19.65
CA LYS A 11 4.94 -13.24 -19.07
C LYS A 11 5.27 -13.31 -17.59
N ILE A 12 4.25 -13.54 -16.77
CA ILE A 12 4.42 -13.85 -15.35
C ILE A 12 4.87 -15.32 -15.23
N LEU A 13 6.15 -15.51 -14.95
CA LEU A 13 6.74 -16.84 -14.75
C LEU A 13 6.91 -17.12 -13.25
N VAL A 14 6.20 -18.13 -12.76
CA VAL A 14 6.16 -18.49 -11.34
C VAL A 14 6.32 -19.99 -11.16
N ASP A 15 7.14 -20.42 -10.21
CA ASP A 15 7.23 -21.79 -9.74
C ASP A 15 6.27 -22.02 -8.57
N ARG A 16 5.43 -23.06 -8.69
CA ARG A 16 4.47 -23.43 -7.64
C ARG A 16 5.12 -24.35 -6.60
N ASP A 17 4.76 -24.12 -5.34
CA ASP A 17 5.22 -24.93 -4.20
C ASP A 17 6.75 -25.10 -4.16
N HIS A 18 7.48 -24.01 -4.43
CA HIS A 18 8.94 -24.01 -4.58
C HIS A 18 9.68 -24.53 -3.35
N ILE A 19 9.24 -24.14 -2.15
CA ILE A 19 9.82 -24.59 -0.87
C ILE A 19 8.69 -25.03 0.05
N LYS A 20 8.79 -26.26 0.57
CA LYS A 20 7.85 -26.79 1.56
C LYS A 20 7.88 -25.95 2.84
N THR A 21 6.72 -25.41 3.23
CA THR A 21 6.56 -24.77 4.54
C THR A 21 6.73 -25.81 5.65
N SER A 22 7.78 -25.68 6.46
CA SER A 22 8.05 -26.56 7.62
C SER A 22 8.90 -25.85 8.68
N PHE A 23 8.84 -26.34 9.93
CA PHE A 23 9.64 -25.82 11.05
C PHE A 23 11.00 -26.52 11.19
N GLU A 24 11.34 -27.47 10.32
CA GLU A 24 12.57 -28.27 10.46
C GLU A 24 13.82 -27.39 10.40
N GLU A 25 13.86 -26.44 9.47
CA GLU A 25 15.02 -25.54 9.32
C GLU A 25 15.12 -24.48 10.41
N TRP A 26 14.04 -24.22 11.15
CA TRP A 26 14.07 -23.33 12.31
C TRP A 26 14.84 -23.96 13.48
N ALA A 27 14.86 -25.29 13.57
CA ALA A 27 15.62 -26.02 14.57
C ALA A 27 17.13 -26.10 14.26
N ARG A 28 17.57 -25.60 13.09
CA ARG A 28 18.97 -25.61 12.63
C ARG A 28 19.51 -24.19 12.43
N PRO A 29 19.91 -23.49 13.51
CA PRO A 29 20.50 -22.15 13.39
C PRO A 29 21.69 -22.13 12.42
N GLY A 30 21.66 -21.20 11.46
CA GLY A 30 22.71 -21.09 10.45
C GLY A 30 22.56 -22.02 9.23
N HIS A 31 21.43 -22.73 9.07
CA HIS A 31 21.18 -23.62 7.92
C HIS A 31 21.43 -22.96 6.55
N PHE A 32 21.15 -21.66 6.42
CA PHE A 32 21.35 -20.89 5.19
C PHE A 32 22.83 -20.71 4.79
N SER A 33 23.79 -21.03 5.67
CA SER A 33 25.23 -20.89 5.39
C SER A 33 25.99 -22.16 5.77
N ARG A 34 26.68 -22.76 4.79
CA ARG A 34 27.54 -23.94 4.99
C ARG A 34 28.68 -23.69 5.99
N THR A 35 29.08 -22.43 6.17
CA THR A 35 30.15 -22.01 7.07
C THR A 35 29.66 -21.92 8.52
N ILE A 36 28.43 -21.44 8.73
CA ILE A 36 27.88 -21.16 10.06
C ILE A 36 27.07 -22.34 10.62
N ALA A 37 26.52 -23.19 9.74
CA ALA A 37 25.81 -24.43 10.13
C ALA A 37 26.67 -25.38 10.98
N LYS A 38 28.00 -25.20 11.01
CA LYS A 38 28.94 -25.97 11.84
C LYS A 38 29.06 -25.47 13.29
N GLY A 39 28.28 -24.45 13.68
CA GLY A 39 28.11 -24.02 15.07
C GLY A 39 29.11 -22.95 15.50
N LEU A 40 28.62 -21.71 15.67
CA LEU A 40 29.35 -20.64 16.34
C LEU A 40 28.82 -20.52 17.78
N LYS A 41 29.65 -20.81 18.79
CA LYS A 41 29.33 -20.55 20.21
C LYS A 41 29.64 -19.09 20.51
N LEU A 42 28.63 -18.22 20.48
CA LEU A 42 28.71 -16.87 21.04
C LEU A 42 27.91 -16.81 22.36
N PRO A 43 28.40 -16.11 23.40
CA PRO A 43 27.63 -15.88 24.62
C PRO A 43 26.48 -14.90 24.30
N LEU A 44 25.24 -15.34 24.54
CA LEU A 44 24.04 -14.54 24.30
C LEU A 44 23.88 -13.49 25.40
N GLY A 45 24.34 -12.26 25.12
CA GLY A 45 24.08 -11.08 25.94
C GLY A 45 22.66 -10.56 25.76
N SER A 46 22.03 -10.23 26.89
CA SER A 46 20.69 -9.67 27.10
C SER A 46 20.21 -8.63 26.07
N GLY A 47 18.99 -8.80 25.56
CA GLY A 47 18.24 -7.77 24.83
C GLY A 47 16.91 -7.49 25.52
N THR A 48 16.85 -6.40 26.27
CA THR A 48 15.63 -5.79 26.79
C THR A 48 14.74 -5.37 25.63
N TYR A 49 13.52 -5.92 25.54
CA TYR A 49 12.53 -5.44 24.58
C TYR A 49 11.88 -4.17 25.13
N MET A 50 12.17 -3.09 24.41
CA MET A 50 11.75 -1.72 24.64
C MET A 50 10.23 -1.58 24.54
N LEU A 51 9.63 -1.12 25.64
CA LEU A 51 8.24 -0.74 25.76
C LEU A 51 8.01 0.55 24.94
N MET A 52 7.06 0.55 24.01
CA MET A 52 6.51 1.77 23.42
C MET A 52 4.98 1.70 23.44
N LEU A 53 4.43 2.49 24.37
CA LEU A 53 3.10 3.09 24.40
C LEU A 53 2.92 4.00 23.14
N THR A 54 1.77 4.44 22.62
CA THR A 54 0.43 4.69 23.17
C THR A 54 -0.52 5.11 22.02
N ILE A 55 -1.84 5.10 22.31
CA ILE A 55 -2.96 5.88 21.73
C ILE A 55 -3.21 5.74 20.23
N SER A 56 -4.36 5.18 19.84
CA SER A 56 -4.90 5.41 18.48
C SER A 56 -6.40 5.16 18.34
N ILE A 57 -6.97 5.96 17.44
CA ILE A 57 -8.31 5.93 16.87
C ILE A 57 -8.56 4.54 16.24
N ALA A 58 -9.62 3.84 16.65
CA ALA A 58 -9.74 2.39 16.44
C ALA A 58 -9.77 1.94 14.95
N ILE A 59 -10.41 2.71 14.05
CA ILE A 59 -10.62 2.29 12.66
C ILE A 59 -9.31 2.27 11.84
N PRO A 60 -8.48 3.34 11.82
CA PRO A 60 -7.17 3.30 11.14
C PRO A 60 -6.21 2.24 11.68
N VAL A 61 -6.32 1.89 12.98
CA VAL A 61 -5.48 0.85 13.60
C VAL A 61 -5.86 -0.53 13.12
N ILE A 62 -7.15 -0.86 13.11
CA ILE A 62 -7.65 -2.16 12.62
C ILE A 62 -7.27 -2.32 11.14
N TRP A 63 -7.40 -1.25 10.36
CA TRP A 63 -6.98 -1.26 8.96
C TRP A 63 -5.47 -1.50 8.81
N ARG A 64 -4.63 -0.74 9.53
CA ARG A 64 -3.17 -0.93 9.54
C ARG A 64 -2.79 -2.36 9.89
N ARG A 65 -3.38 -2.91 10.97
CA ARG A 65 -3.12 -4.27 11.41
C ARG A 65 -3.53 -5.32 10.36
N SER A 66 -4.61 -5.07 9.65
CA SER A 66 -5.05 -5.94 8.55
C SER A 66 -4.04 -5.91 7.39
N LEU A 67 -3.55 -4.74 7.01
CA LEU A 67 -2.51 -4.60 5.98
C LEU A 67 -1.20 -5.30 6.34
N GLU A 68 -0.77 -5.23 7.61
CA GLU A 68 0.40 -5.95 8.10
C GLU A 68 0.27 -7.47 7.87
N ASN A 69 -0.90 -8.03 8.20
CA ASN A 69 -1.16 -9.46 8.01
C ASN A 69 -1.18 -9.84 6.53
N VAL A 70 -1.78 -9.01 5.66
CA VAL A 70 -1.80 -9.24 4.20
C VAL A 70 -0.38 -9.21 3.63
N ASN A 71 0.46 -8.26 4.04
CA ASN A 71 1.84 -8.16 3.57
C ASN A 71 2.69 -9.34 4.03
N ALA A 72 2.55 -9.76 5.29
CA ALA A 72 3.24 -10.95 5.80
C ALA A 72 2.81 -12.22 5.04
N PHE A 73 1.52 -12.36 4.77
CA PHE A 73 0.99 -13.45 3.96
C PHE A 73 1.49 -13.40 2.52
N ALA A 74 1.49 -12.24 1.87
CA ALA A 74 2.00 -12.06 0.51
C ALA A 74 3.47 -12.45 0.42
N GLY A 75 4.30 -12.08 1.41
CA GLY A 75 5.69 -12.49 1.50
C GLY A 75 5.85 -14.01 1.61
N TRP A 76 5.11 -14.65 2.51
CA TRP A 76 5.10 -16.12 2.63
C TRP A 76 4.62 -16.79 1.32
N PHE A 77 3.56 -16.26 0.71
CA PHE A 77 2.95 -16.81 -0.50
C PHE A 77 3.91 -16.72 -1.69
N HIS A 78 4.49 -15.55 -1.95
CA HIS A 78 5.43 -15.35 -3.05
C HIS A 78 6.80 -16.00 -2.82
N TYR A 79 7.09 -16.48 -1.61
CA TYR A 79 8.32 -17.24 -1.34
C TYR A 79 8.09 -18.76 -1.41
N HIS A 80 7.04 -19.28 -0.75
CA HIS A 80 6.82 -20.72 -0.63
C HIS A 80 5.90 -21.30 -1.72
N LYS A 81 4.87 -20.55 -2.11
CA LYS A 81 3.77 -21.06 -2.96
C LYS A 81 3.86 -20.61 -4.41
N ALA A 82 4.30 -19.39 -4.65
CA ALA A 82 4.31 -18.74 -5.96
C ALA A 82 5.59 -17.94 -6.14
N ALA A 83 6.74 -18.63 -6.25
CA ALA A 83 8.05 -18.02 -6.38
C ALA A 83 8.26 -17.45 -7.80
N PRO A 84 8.41 -16.11 -7.96
CA PRO A 84 8.67 -15.53 -9.27
C PRO A 84 10.06 -15.92 -9.79
N LYS A 85 10.17 -16.17 -11.10
CA LYS A 85 11.46 -16.44 -11.75
C LYS A 85 12.25 -15.16 -11.96
N LEU A 86 13.57 -15.31 -12.14
CA LEU A 86 14.48 -14.18 -12.38
C LEU A 86 14.02 -13.27 -13.54
N ALA A 87 13.48 -13.84 -14.61
CA ALA A 87 12.98 -13.09 -15.76
C ALA A 87 11.85 -12.10 -15.39
N TRP A 88 11.01 -12.42 -14.38
CA TRP A 88 9.98 -11.52 -13.88
C TRP A 88 10.59 -10.31 -13.15
N PHE A 89 11.65 -10.53 -12.36
CA PHE A 89 12.37 -9.45 -11.67
C PHE A 89 13.18 -8.55 -12.62
N GLN A 90 13.60 -9.10 -13.76
CA GLN A 90 14.41 -8.39 -14.76
C GLN A 90 13.58 -7.63 -15.80
N ASP A 91 12.26 -7.68 -15.71
CA ASP A 91 11.37 -6.89 -16.56
C ASP A 91 11.30 -5.43 -16.06
N VAL A 92 12.33 -4.66 -16.43
CA VAL A 92 12.50 -3.26 -16.01
C VAL A 92 11.44 -2.34 -16.60
N GLU A 93 10.96 -2.65 -17.82
CA GLU A 93 9.92 -1.85 -18.48
C GLU A 93 8.57 -2.01 -17.78
N SER A 94 8.14 -3.24 -17.52
CA SER A 94 6.93 -3.50 -16.74
C SER A 94 7.04 -2.92 -15.34
N MET A 95 8.19 -3.08 -14.67
CA MET A 95 8.44 -2.50 -13.36
C MET A 95 8.27 -0.97 -13.40
N LEU A 96 8.98 -0.26 -14.29
CA LEU A 96 8.89 1.20 -14.36
C LEU A 96 7.48 1.68 -14.70
N ASN A 97 6.82 1.06 -15.68
CA ASN A 97 5.48 1.47 -16.09
C ASN A 97 4.47 1.30 -14.94
N HIS A 98 4.52 0.18 -14.21
CA HIS A 98 3.66 -0.03 -13.04
C HIS A 98 3.99 0.90 -11.87
N HIS A 99 5.27 1.21 -11.62
CA HIS A 99 5.64 2.11 -10.51
C HIS A 99 5.30 3.57 -10.82
N LEU A 100 5.62 4.05 -12.03
CA LEU A 100 5.39 5.44 -12.40
C LEU A 100 3.91 5.72 -12.64
N ALA A 101 3.25 4.96 -13.51
CA ALA A 101 1.84 5.20 -13.83
C ALA A 101 0.90 4.65 -12.76
N GLY A 102 1.17 3.43 -12.27
CA GLY A 102 0.34 2.78 -11.24
C GLY A 102 0.60 3.36 -9.85
N LEU A 103 1.74 3.03 -9.25
CA LEU A 103 2.01 3.35 -7.85
C LEU A 103 2.04 4.86 -7.58
N LEU A 104 2.81 5.62 -8.36
CA LEU A 104 2.94 7.06 -8.17
C LEU A 104 1.78 7.82 -8.82
N GLY A 105 1.41 7.48 -10.05
CA GLY A 105 0.32 8.13 -10.78
C GLY A 105 -1.03 7.92 -10.10
N LEU A 106 -1.52 6.69 -9.99
CA LEU A 106 -2.81 6.40 -9.34
C LEU A 106 -2.78 6.71 -7.84
N GLY A 107 -1.62 6.56 -7.18
CA GLY A 107 -1.45 6.92 -5.78
C GLY A 107 -1.64 8.42 -5.54
N SER A 108 -0.98 9.26 -6.34
CA SER A 108 -1.14 10.72 -6.27
C SER A 108 -2.53 11.19 -6.68
N LEU A 109 -3.13 10.57 -7.71
CA LEU A 109 -4.50 10.84 -8.14
C LEU A 109 -5.52 10.51 -7.03
N SER A 110 -5.39 9.34 -6.40
CA SER A 110 -6.27 8.92 -5.31
C SER A 110 -6.14 9.84 -4.09
N TRP A 111 -4.90 10.25 -3.78
CA TRP A 111 -4.64 11.19 -2.69
C TRP A 111 -5.19 12.60 -2.99
N ALA A 112 -5.03 13.09 -4.23
CA ALA A 112 -5.62 14.35 -4.66
C ALA A 112 -7.16 14.31 -4.56
N GLY A 113 -7.80 13.22 -4.98
CA GLY A 113 -9.24 13.01 -4.79
C GLY A 113 -9.64 13.05 -3.31
N HIS A 114 -8.90 12.37 -2.44
CA HIS A 114 -9.12 12.44 -0.99
C HIS A 114 -8.97 13.87 -0.44
N GLN A 115 -7.94 14.60 -0.86
CA GLN A 115 -7.73 15.98 -0.45
C GLN A 115 -8.88 16.88 -0.90
N VAL A 116 -9.32 16.78 -2.15
CA VAL A 116 -10.39 17.61 -2.73
C VAL A 116 -11.75 17.33 -2.09
N HIS A 117 -12.10 16.06 -1.88
CA HIS A 117 -13.43 15.69 -1.42
C HIS A 117 -13.58 15.55 0.10
N VAL A 118 -12.47 15.43 0.84
CA VAL A 118 -12.50 15.22 2.30
C VAL A 118 -11.69 16.28 3.04
N SER A 119 -10.40 16.41 2.75
CA SER A 119 -9.53 17.29 3.56
C SER A 119 -9.87 18.77 3.38
N LEU A 120 -10.09 19.22 2.14
CA LEU A 120 -10.36 20.63 1.84
C LEU A 120 -11.68 21.14 2.45
N PRO A 121 -12.83 20.45 2.33
CA PRO A 121 -14.07 20.88 2.96
C PRO A 121 -13.97 20.97 4.48
N ILE A 122 -13.39 19.95 5.12
CA ILE A 122 -13.26 19.89 6.58
C ILE A 122 -12.33 20.99 7.08
N ASN A 123 -11.19 21.20 6.41
CA ASN A 123 -10.25 22.24 6.80
C ASN A 123 -10.83 23.65 6.66
N GLN A 124 -11.73 23.91 5.71
CA GLN A 124 -12.41 25.21 5.65
C GLN A 124 -13.27 25.48 6.89
N PHE A 125 -14.05 24.49 7.34
CA PHE A 125 -14.83 24.64 8.57
C PHE A 125 -13.95 24.79 9.81
N LEU A 126 -12.87 24.00 9.91
CA LEU A 126 -11.92 24.10 11.02
C LEU A 126 -11.23 25.48 11.04
N ASN A 127 -10.82 25.99 9.88
CA ASN A 127 -10.21 27.32 9.77
C ASN A 127 -11.21 28.45 10.05
N ALA A 128 -12.50 28.24 9.83
CA ALA A 128 -13.57 29.15 10.20
C ALA A 128 -13.93 29.09 11.70
N GLY A 129 -13.32 28.17 12.47
CA GLY A 129 -13.54 28.03 13.90
C GLY A 129 -14.80 27.25 14.29
N VAL A 130 -15.39 26.48 13.36
CA VAL A 130 -16.57 25.63 13.65
C VAL A 130 -16.15 24.46 14.54
N ASP A 131 -16.98 24.14 15.54
CA ASP A 131 -16.74 22.99 16.42
C ASP A 131 -16.73 21.70 15.59
N PRO A 132 -15.74 20.81 15.74
CA PRO A 132 -15.66 19.55 15.00
C PRO A 132 -16.91 18.66 15.08
N LYS A 133 -17.75 18.81 16.11
CA LYS A 133 -19.02 18.06 16.26
C LYS A 133 -20.13 18.58 15.36
N GLU A 134 -20.04 19.83 14.94
CA GLU A 134 -21.01 20.49 14.06
C GLU A 134 -20.63 20.35 12.58
N ILE A 135 -19.39 19.94 12.29
CA ILE A 135 -18.92 19.70 10.92
C ILE A 135 -19.62 18.47 10.35
N PRO A 136 -20.24 18.56 9.15
CA PRO A 136 -20.79 17.40 8.45
C PRO A 136 -19.75 16.30 8.27
N LEU A 137 -20.20 15.04 8.27
CA LEU A 137 -19.29 13.91 8.15
C LEU A 137 -18.69 13.84 6.73
N PRO A 138 -17.46 13.29 6.56
CA PRO A 138 -16.80 13.21 5.27
C PRO A 138 -17.65 12.62 4.13
N HIS A 139 -18.48 11.63 4.43
CA HIS A 139 -19.32 10.98 3.44
C HIS A 139 -20.51 11.84 2.98
N GLU A 140 -20.96 12.79 3.81
CA GLU A 140 -22.06 13.70 3.47
C GLU A 140 -21.63 14.68 2.38
N PHE A 141 -20.38 15.15 2.39
CA PHE A 141 -19.81 15.98 1.31
C PHE A 141 -19.68 15.25 -0.03
N ILE A 142 -19.57 13.93 -0.01
CA ILE A 142 -19.47 13.09 -1.22
C ILE A 142 -20.87 12.83 -1.79
N LEU A 143 -21.83 12.51 -0.92
CA LEU A 143 -23.19 12.15 -1.33
C LEU A 143 -24.05 13.38 -1.65
N ASN A 144 -23.78 14.51 -1.01
CA ASN A 144 -24.51 15.75 -1.23
C ASN A 144 -23.61 16.82 -1.86
N ARG A 145 -23.71 16.92 -3.19
CA ARG A 145 -22.99 17.93 -3.98
C ARG A 145 -23.29 19.36 -3.54
N ASP A 146 -24.50 19.64 -3.06
CA ASP A 146 -24.92 20.99 -2.71
C ASP A 146 -24.15 21.52 -1.48
N LEU A 147 -23.78 20.64 -0.54
CA LEU A 147 -22.90 21.00 0.58
C LEU A 147 -21.52 21.43 0.10
N LEU A 148 -20.98 20.73 -0.90
CA LEU A 148 -19.68 21.05 -1.46
C LEU A 148 -19.73 22.31 -2.33
N ALA A 149 -20.84 22.53 -3.05
CA ALA A 149 -21.08 23.72 -3.87
C ALA A 149 -21.23 25.00 -3.04
N GLN A 150 -21.73 24.91 -1.80
CA GLN A 150 -21.76 26.06 -0.87
C GLN A 150 -20.36 26.55 -0.49
N LEU A 151 -19.42 25.62 -0.36
CA LEU A 151 -18.02 25.93 -0.04
C LEU A 151 -17.22 26.35 -1.29
N TYR A 152 -17.47 25.66 -2.40
CA TYR A 152 -16.77 25.82 -3.67
C TYR A 152 -17.79 25.92 -4.81
N PRO A 153 -18.23 27.14 -5.19
CA PRO A 153 -19.31 27.32 -6.17
C PRO A 153 -19.12 26.62 -7.51
N SER A 154 -17.87 26.44 -7.95
CA SER A 154 -17.51 25.72 -9.18
C SER A 154 -17.97 24.25 -9.19
N PHE A 155 -18.21 23.63 -8.04
CA PHE A 155 -18.73 22.26 -7.97
C PHE A 155 -20.18 22.13 -8.44
N ALA A 156 -20.93 23.24 -8.54
CA ALA A 156 -22.27 23.25 -9.11
C ALA A 156 -22.27 22.85 -10.61
N GLU A 157 -21.19 23.18 -11.33
CA GLU A 157 -21.00 22.86 -12.75
C GLU A 157 -20.74 21.36 -12.98
N GLY A 158 -20.41 20.62 -11.91
CA GLY A 158 -20.11 19.19 -11.99
C GLY A 158 -18.86 18.91 -12.83
N ALA A 159 -18.89 17.82 -13.60
CA ALA A 159 -17.74 17.39 -14.40
C ALA A 159 -17.67 18.03 -15.80
N THR A 160 -18.56 18.97 -16.12
CA THR A 160 -18.62 19.59 -17.45
C THR A 160 -17.31 20.26 -17.87
N PRO A 161 -16.52 20.92 -16.99
CA PRO A 161 -15.25 21.54 -17.41
C PRO A 161 -14.14 20.52 -17.71
N PHE A 162 -14.31 19.25 -17.33
CA PHE A 162 -13.35 18.17 -17.57
C PHE A 162 -13.63 17.38 -18.85
N SER A 163 -14.78 17.59 -19.48
CA SER A 163 -15.14 16.95 -20.74
C SER A 163 -14.72 17.84 -21.91
N PRO A 164 -13.98 17.32 -22.91
CA PRO A 164 -13.54 18.10 -24.07
C PRO A 164 -14.70 18.51 -24.99
#